data_AF-A0A2X3JRB3-F1
#
_entry.id   AF-A0A2X3JRB3-F1
#
_cell.length_a   1.000
_cell.length_b   1.000
_cell.length_c   1.000
_cell.angle_alpha   90.00
_cell.angle_beta   90.00
_cell.angle_gamma   90.00
#
_symmetry.space_group_name_H-M   'P 1'
#
loop_
_entity.id
_entity.type
_entity.pdbx_description
1 polymer ?
#
loop_
_entity_poly.entity_id
_entity_poly.type
_entity_poly.pdbx_seq_one_letter_code
_entity_poly.pdbx_strand_id
1 'polypeptide(L)' 'MARRSTNFIARLSCEAPILFTGGVSHCQRFTHMLESHLGMPVQTHPDAQFAGAIGAAVIGQRQRKRA' A
#
# COMPACT_ATOMS: atom_id res chain seq x y z
N MET A 1 8.31 -1.42 -12.70
CA MET A 1 7.11 -1.53 -11.86
C MET A 1 6.84 -0.25 -11.08
N ALA A 2 7.75 0.24 -10.22
CA ALA A 2 7.53 1.47 -9.45
C ALA A 2 7.10 2.69 -10.29
N ARG A 3 7.78 2.98 -11.42
CA ARG A 3 7.39 4.08 -12.33
C ARG A 3 5.95 3.98 -12.85
N ARG A 4 5.46 2.76 -13.11
CA ARG A 4 4.07 2.53 -13.54
C ARG A 4 3.10 2.80 -12.39
N SER A 5 3.44 2.38 -11.18
CA SER A 5 2.67 2.66 -9.96
C SER A 5 2.60 4.16 -9.66
N THR A 6 3.73 4.89 -9.76
CA THR A 6 3.78 6.35 -9.57
C THR A 6 2.88 7.08 -10.56
N ASN A 7 2.91 6.72 -11.85
CA ASN A 7 2.06 7.36 -12.86
C ASN A 7 0.56 7.19 -12.56
N PHE A 8 0.17 6.09 -11.90
CA PHE A 8 -1.20 5.88 -11.47
C PHE A 8 -1.52 6.69 -10.20
N ILE A 9 -0.64 6.64 -9.20
CA ILE A 9 -0.79 7.41 -7.95
C ILE A 9 -0.84 8.91 -8.21
N ALA A 10 -0.05 9.44 -9.15
CA ALA A 10 -0.07 10.85 -9.53
C ALA A 10 -1.40 11.32 -10.13
N ARG A 11 -2.26 10.40 -10.59
CA ARG A 11 -3.62 10.72 -11.08
C ARG A 11 -4.66 10.64 -9.97
N LEU A 12 -4.30 10.11 -8.81
CA LEU A 12 -5.13 10.11 -7.61
C LEU A 12 -4.74 11.34 -6.78
N SER A 13 -5.71 12.02 -6.20
CA SER A 13 -5.44 13.03 -5.17
C SER A 13 -4.94 12.31 -3.93
N CYS A 14 -3.62 12.19 -3.79
CA CYS A 14 -2.98 11.53 -2.65
C CYS A 14 -2.29 12.56 -1.75
N GLU A 15 -2.50 12.39 -0.44
CA GLU A 15 -1.83 13.16 0.60
C GLU A 15 -0.73 12.31 1.26
N ALA A 16 0.33 12.96 1.71
CA ALA A 16 1.41 12.30 2.44
C ALA A 16 1.02 12.05 3.91
N PRO A 17 1.57 10.99 4.56
CA PRO A 17 2.46 9.97 3.99
C PRO A 17 1.69 8.86 3.24
N ILE A 18 2.34 8.27 2.24
CA ILE A 18 1.78 7.13 1.50
C ILE A 18 2.15 5.83 2.21
N LEU A 19 1.16 5.00 2.54
CA LEU A 19 1.38 3.65 3.04
C LEU A 19 1.52 2.65 1.88
N PHE A 20 2.65 1.96 1.80
CA PHE A 20 2.93 0.92 0.83
C PHE A 20 2.72 -0.48 1.43
N THR A 21 1.91 -1.31 0.75
CA THR A 21 1.53 -2.65 1.21
C THR A 21 1.58 -3.68 0.07
N GLY A 22 1.45 -4.97 0.41
CA GLY A 22 1.47 -6.09 -0.54
C GLY A 22 2.82 -6.84 -0.59
N GLY A 23 2.95 -7.82 -1.48
CA GLY A 23 4.05 -8.80 -1.45
C GLY A 23 5.47 -8.24 -1.63
N VAL A 24 5.61 -7.01 -2.12
CA VAL A 24 6.91 -6.34 -2.30
C VAL A 24 7.17 -5.23 -1.26
N SER A 25 6.28 -5.08 -0.27
CA SER A 25 6.38 -4.05 0.78
C SER A 25 7.61 -4.16 1.68
N HIS A 26 8.24 -5.33 1.73
CA HIS A 26 9.53 -5.55 2.42
C HIS A 26 10.76 -5.17 1.59
N CYS A 27 10.60 -4.92 0.28
CA CYS A 27 11.70 -4.51 -0.57
C CYS A 27 12.02 -3.02 -0.33
N GLN A 28 12.99 -2.75 0.54
CA GLN A 28 13.44 -1.38 0.84
C GLN A 28 13.84 -0.61 -0.42
N ARG A 29 14.53 -1.25 -1.37
CA ARG A 29 14.92 -0.61 -2.63
C ARG A 29 13.72 -0.17 -3.46
N PHE A 30 12.63 -0.94 -3.46
CA PHE A 30 11.40 -0.57 -4.15
C PHE A 30 10.70 0.58 -3.45
N THR A 31 10.64 0.56 -2.11
CA THR A 31 10.05 1.63 -1.29
C THR A 31 10.77 2.96 -1.54
N HIS A 32 12.11 2.99 -1.49
CA HIS A 32 12.88 4.19 -1.80
C HIS A 32 12.70 4.66 -3.25
N MET A 33 12.60 3.72 -4.21
CA MET A 33 12.31 4.08 -5.60
C MET A 33 10.94 4.74 -5.71
N LEU A 34 9.93 4.22 -5.04
CA LEU A 34 8.57 4.76 -5.06
C LEU A 34 8.52 6.17 -4.45
N GLU A 35 9.16 6.35 -3.30
CA GLU A 35 9.32 7.65 -2.63
C GLU A 35 9.99 8.69 -3.54
N SER A 36 11.10 8.31 -4.19
CA SER A 36 11.81 9.20 -5.12
C SER A 36 10.96 9.62 -6.32
N HIS A 37 10.13 8.71 -6.85
CA HIS A 37 9.29 9.02 -8.01
C HIS A 37 8.03 9.82 -7.62
N LEU A 38 7.52 9.66 -6.39
CA LEU A 38 6.34 10.37 -5.90
C LEU A 38 6.68 11.75 -5.34
N GLY A 39 7.91 11.97 -4.87
CA GLY A 39 8.27 13.19 -4.12
C GLY A 39 7.54 13.30 -2.78
N MET A 40 7.06 12.18 -2.24
CA MET A 40 6.28 12.10 -1.00
C MET A 40 6.83 10.97 -0.12
N PRO A 41 6.83 11.13 1.22
CA PRO A 41 7.23 10.08 2.14
C PRO A 41 6.42 8.79 1.92
N VAL A 42 7.13 7.67 1.77
CA VAL A 42 6.51 6.33 1.67
C VAL A 42 6.87 5.51 2.89
N GLN A 43 5.83 5.05 3.60
CA GLN A 43 5.97 4.21 4.79
C GLN A 43 5.55 2.78 4.47
N THR A 44 6.10 1.83 5.23
CA THR A 44 5.71 0.42 5.22
C THR A 44 5.53 -0.06 6.66
N HIS A 45 4.83 -1.18 6.84
CA HIS A 45 4.63 -1.83 8.13
C HIS A 45 5.25 -3.24 8.10
N PRO A 46 5.77 -3.78 9.21
CA PRO A 46 6.27 -5.17 9.25
C PRO A 46 5.27 -6.21 8.73
N ASP A 47 3.97 -5.98 8.93
CA ASP A 47 2.90 -6.87 8.44
C ASP A 47 2.26 -6.41 7.12
N ALA A 48 2.84 -5.43 6.42
CA ALA A 48 2.24 -4.81 5.24
C ALA A 48 2.01 -5.81 4.09
N GLN A 49 2.76 -6.91 4.03
CA GLN A 49 2.50 -7.99 3.07
C GLN A 49 1.14 -8.68 3.26
N PHE A 50 0.60 -8.67 4.49
CA PHE A 50 -0.64 -9.34 4.86
C PHE A 50 -1.88 -8.44 4.74
N ALA A 51 -1.71 -7.14 4.45
CA ALA A 51 -2.79 -6.16 4.47
C ALA A 51 -4.02 -6.59 3.65
N GLY A 52 -3.82 -7.20 2.47
CA GLY A 52 -4.90 -7.70 1.63
C GLY A 52 -5.69 -8.86 2.27
N ALA A 53 -4.99 -9.84 2.84
CA ALA A 53 -5.62 -10.98 3.52
C ALA A 53 -6.36 -10.55 4.79
N ILE A 54 -5.75 -9.66 5.57
CA ILE A 54 -6.38 -9.07 6.77
C ILE A 54 -7.65 -8.31 6.37
N GLY A 55 -7.60 -7.50 5.30
CA GLY A 55 -8.75 -6.78 4.77
C GLY A 55 -9.90 -7.72 4.39
N ALA A 56 -9.61 -8.81 3.68
CA ALA A 56 -10.60 -9.82 3.31
C ALA A 56 -11.25 -10.47 4.55
N ALA A 57 -10.45 -10.83 5.56
CA ALA A 57 -10.95 -11.41 6.81
C ALA A 57 -11.88 -10.44 7.57
N VAL A 58 -11.51 -9.15 7.67
CA VAL A 58 -12.33 -8.12 8.31
C VAL A 58 -13.66 -7.94 7.57
N ILE A 59 -13.65 -7.94 6.23
CA ILE A 59 -14.88 -7.86 5.42
C ILE A 59 -15.77 -9.07 5.69
N GLY A 60 -15.23 -10.29 5.65
CA GLY A 60 -15.99 -11.50 5.96
C GLY A 60 -16.58 -11.49 7.37
N GLN A 61 -15.81 -11.04 8.37
CA GLN A 61 -16.30 -10.89 9.74
C GLN A 61 -17.46 -9.90 9.83
N ARG A 62 -17.38 -8.74 9.14
CA ARG A 62 -18.46 -7.74 9.11
C ARG A 62 -19.72 -8.27 8.45
N GLN A 63 -19.58 -9.09 7.39
CA GLN A 63 -20.72 -9.73 6.74
C GLN A 63 -21.40 -10.73 7.68
N ARG A 64 -20.63 -11.57 8.40
CA ARG A 64 -21.19 -12.49 9.40
C ARG A 64 -21.91 -11.79 10.54
N LYS A 65 -21.45 -10.62 10.97
CA LYS A 65 -22.09 -9.83 12.05
C LYS A 65 -23.37 -9.11 11.60
N ARG A 66 -23.63 -9.01 10.29
CA ARG A 66 -24.82 -8.37 9.70
C ARG A 66 -25.91 -9.37 9.33
N ALA A 67 -25.60 -10.66 9.34
CA ALA A 67 -26.52 -11.77 9.10
C ALA A 67 -27.06 -12.31 10.43
#